data_AF-A0A820JWH8-F1
#
_entry.id   AF-A0A820JWH8-F1
#
_cell.length_a   1.000
_cell.length_b   1.000
_cell.length_c   1.000
_cell.angle_alpha   90.00
_cell.angle_beta   90.00
_cell.angle_gamma   90.00
#
_symmetry.space_group_name_H-M   'P 1'
#
loop_
_entity.id
_entity.type
_entity.pdbx_description
1 polymer ?
#
loop_
_entity_poly.entity_id
_entity_poly.type
_entity_poly.pdbx_seq_one_letter_code
_entity_poly.pdbx_strand_id
1 'polypeptide(L)' 'MELRSDLSIPHVIDSNLIPFVDSPTPGVQRRMLDRIGDEVARATTIVKYS' A
#
# COMPACT_ATOMS: atom_id res chain seq x y z
N MET A 1 1.18 10.50 5.14
CA MET A 1 1.12 9.19 5.83
C MET A 1 2.40 8.44 5.53
N GLU A 2 3.06 7.88 6.53
CA GLU A 2 4.36 7.19 6.40
C GLU A 2 4.20 5.71 6.76
N LEU A 3 4.45 4.82 5.80
CA LEU A 3 4.42 3.37 5.98
C LEU A 3 5.63 2.76 5.28
N ARG A 4 6.58 2.20 6.04
CA ARG A 4 7.79 1.56 5.47
C ARG A 4 8.46 2.43 4.41
N SER A 5 8.57 3.72 4.71
CA SER A 5 8.95 4.76 3.76
C SER A 5 10.46 4.85 3.52
N ASP A 6 11.28 4.32 4.43
CA ASP A 6 12.72 4.25 4.23
C ASP A 6 13.08 3.06 3.32
N LEU A 7 13.32 3.36 2.04
CA LEU A 7 13.68 2.37 1.02
C LEU A 7 15.12 1.85 1.14
N SER A 8 15.94 2.42 2.03
CA SER A 8 17.27 1.87 2.33
C SER A 8 17.20 0.63 3.22
N ILE A 9 16.06 0.44 3.90
CA ILE A 9 15.83 -0.67 4.81
C ILE A 9 15.12 -1.80 4.05
N PRO A 10 15.68 -3.02 4.00
CA PRO A 10 15.01 -4.14 3.38
C PRO A 10 13.78 -4.55 4.22
N HIS A 11 12.64 -4.71 3.56
CA HIS A 11 11.41 -5.20 4.17
C HIS A 11 10.95 -6.49 3.49
N VAL A 12 10.59 -7.49 4.31
CA VAL A 12 9.90 -8.70 3.86
C VAL A 12 8.49 -8.68 4.42
N ILE A 13 7.49 -8.82 3.54
CA ILE A 13 6.08 -8.69 3.91
C ILE A 13 5.34 -9.91 3.38
N ASP A 14 4.68 -10.65 4.26
CA ASP A 14 3.65 -11.60 3.84
C ASP A 14 2.36 -10.84 3.55
N SER A 15 2.10 -10.60 2.26
CA SER A 15 0.93 -9.85 1.82
C SER A 15 -0.41 -10.54 2.14
N ASN A 16 -0.42 -11.84 2.41
CA ASN A 16 -1.66 -12.57 2.72
C ASN A 16 -2.22 -12.22 4.10
N LEU A 17 -1.35 -11.80 5.02
CA LEU A 17 -1.71 -11.38 6.37
C LEU A 17 -2.28 -9.95 6.41
N ILE A 18 -2.19 -9.21 5.32
CA ILE A 18 -2.70 -7.84 5.23
C ILE A 18 -4.14 -7.91 4.69
N PRO A 19 -5.15 -7.36 5.39
CA PRO A 19 -6.50 -7.29 4.84
C PRO A 19 -6.55 -6.33 3.64
N PHE A 20 -7.39 -6.64 2.67
CA PHE A 20 -7.75 -5.67 1.64
C PHE A 20 -8.58 -4.55 2.26
N VAL A 21 -8.27 -3.30 1.91
CA VAL A 21 -9.04 -2.12 2.28
C VAL A 21 -9.53 -1.41 1.02
N ASP A 22 -10.64 -0.71 1.11
CA ASP A 22 -11.19 -0.02 -0.06
C ASP A 22 -10.29 1.12 -0.52
N SER A 23 -10.17 1.25 -1.84
CA SER A 23 -9.49 2.36 -2.50
C SER A 23 -10.45 3.54 -2.67
N PRO A 24 -9.96 4.79 -2.76
CA PRO A 24 -10.76 5.92 -3.21
C PRO A 24 -11.40 5.70 -4.60
N THR A 25 -10.78 4.84 -5.43
CA THR A 25 -11.35 4.41 -6.70
C THR A 25 -12.42 3.35 -6.47
N PRO A 26 -13.67 3.57 -6.92
CA PRO A 26 -14.75 2.60 -6.76
C PRO A 26 -14.43 1.23 -7.38
N GLY A 27 -14.78 0.14 -6.71
CA GLY A 27 -14.56 -1.24 -7.19
C GLY A 27 -13.12 -1.73 -7.08
N VAL A 28 -12.22 -0.93 -6.49
CA VAL A 28 -10.82 -1.30 -6.29
C VAL A 28 -10.56 -1.49 -4.80
N GLN A 29 -10.00 -2.64 -4.44
CA GLN A 29 -9.46 -2.87 -3.10
C GLN A 29 -7.94 -2.92 -3.15
N ARG A 30 -7.30 -2.57 -2.04
CA ARG A 30 -5.85 -2.43 -1.97
C ARG A 30 -5.23 -2.95 -0.68
N ARG A 31 -3.97 -3.40 -0.79
CA ARG A 31 -3.05 -3.69 0.33
C ARG A 31 -1.81 -2.82 0.18
N MET A 32 -1.61 -1.87 1.10
CA MET A 32 -0.45 -0.97 1.07
C MET A 32 0.80 -1.68 1.60
N LEU A 33 1.87 -1.69 0.80
CA LEU A 33 3.16 -2.28 1.18
C LEU A 33 4.08 -1.21 1.76
N ASP A 34 4.24 -0.11 1.02
CA ASP A 34 4.90 1.12 1.44
C ASP A 34 4.07 2.36 1.05
N ARG A 35 4.30 3.47 1.74
CA ARG A 35 3.76 4.79 1.43
C ARG A 35 4.64 5.89 2.01
N ILE A 36 4.88 6.93 1.21
CA ILE A 36 5.51 8.19 1.64
C ILE A 36 4.61 9.33 1.19
N GLY A 37 4.27 10.22 2.13
CA GLY A 37 3.53 11.46 1.83
C GLY A 37 2.00 11.34 1.75
N ASP A 38 1.39 12.47 1.39
CA ASP A 38 -0.05 12.71 1.38
C ASP A 38 -0.53 13.13 -0.03
N GLU A 39 -0.50 14.43 -0.36
CA GLU A 39 -1.01 15.00 -1.63
C GLU A 39 -0.20 14.57 -2.87
N VAL A 40 1.13 14.55 -2.74
CA VAL A 40 2.03 13.86 -3.68
C VAL A 40 2.61 12.67 -2.95
N ALA A 41 2.08 11.48 -3.22
CA ALA A 41 2.50 10.28 -2.54
C ALA A 41 3.17 9.29 -3.50
N ARG A 42 4.25 8.68 -3.03
CA ARG A 42 4.79 7.43 -3.58
C ARG A 42 4.21 6.29 -2.76
N ALA A 43 3.68 5.28 -3.42
CA ALA A 43 3.19 4.08 -2.74
C ALA A 43 3.33 2.86 -3.64
N THR A 44 3.78 1.75 -3.07
CA THR A 44 3.62 0.42 -3.67
C THR A 44 2.44 -0.29 -3.04
N THR A 45 1.57 -0.85 -3.87
CA THR A 45 0.29 -1.39 -3.42
C THR A 45 -0.15 -2.55 -4.30
N ILE A 46 -0.64 -3.63 -3.68
CA ILE A 46 -1.32 -4.71 -4.41
C ILE A 46 -2.79 -4.33 -4.55
N VAL A 47 -3.31 -4.33 -5.78
CA VAL A 47 -4.69 -4.00 -6.08
C VAL A 47 -5.48 -5.23 -6.51
N LYS A 48 -6.75 -5.26 -6.13
CA LYS A 48 -7.73 -6.24 -6.60
C LYS A 48 -8.90 -5.50 -7.22
N TYR A 49 -9.28 -5.92 -8.43
CA TYR A 49 -10.46 -5.46 -9.15
C TYR A 49 -11.58 -6.50 -8.97
N SER A 50 -12.82 -6.03 -8.85
CA SER A 50 -14.04 -6.84 -8.92
C SER A 50 -14.50 -7.06 -10.36
#